data_AF-A0A1H0T1J4-F1
#
_entry.id   AF-A0A1H0T1J4-F1
#
_cell.length_a   1.000
_cell.length_b   1.000
_cell.length_c   1.000
_cell.angle_alpha   90.00
_cell.angle_beta   90.00
_cell.angle_gamma   90.00
#
_symmetry.space_group_name_H-M   'P 1'
#
loop_
_entity.id
_entity.type
_entity.pdbx_description
1 polymer ?
#
loop_
_entity_poly.entity_id
_entity_poly.type
_entity_poly.pdbx_seq_one_letter_code
_entity_poly.pdbx_strand_id
1 'polypeptide(L)'
;MEHSLSPYKPSKAATIYATVAGLVVWFALILQVSISIPAYMKAGHSLIGAIIQLLSFFTIQSNIMVGVCLWTLLLKPSNVLYRFFSRGYVLGGICLYIIVVGLVYNIILRNLWHPIGLFKLADELLHSVNPLLFVIYWLIFARQEKLKWAQSLNWLWFPFLYLVYTLIRGVITQLYPYPFIDAVKLGYGQICINSLVLLVVFLVLGLLLILITRVLKRNT
;
A
#
# COMPACT_ATOMS: atom_id res chain seq x y z
N MET A 1 -32.00 7.76 18.36
CA MET A 1 -31.67 6.36 18.71
C MET A 1 -30.24 6.09 18.28
N GLU A 2 -29.28 6.32 19.18
CA GLU A 2 -27.90 5.85 18.99
C GLU A 2 -27.90 4.33 19.09
N HIS A 3 -27.75 3.63 17.96
CA HIS A 3 -27.33 2.24 18.00
C HIS A 3 -25.91 2.23 18.57
N SER A 4 -25.78 1.98 19.88
CA SER A 4 -24.50 1.68 20.50
C SER A 4 -23.98 0.39 19.88
N LEU A 5 -23.20 0.52 18.80
CA LEU A 5 -22.46 -0.59 18.22
C LEU A 5 -21.55 -1.12 19.34
N SER A 6 -21.83 -2.35 19.79
CA SER A 6 -20.95 -3.09 20.70
C SER A 6 -19.50 -2.93 20.22
N PRO A 7 -18.56 -2.55 21.11
CA PRO A 7 -17.18 -2.33 20.73
C PRO A 7 -16.61 -3.62 20.14
N TYR A 8 -16.24 -3.58 18.86
CA TYR A 8 -15.65 -4.72 18.16
C TYR A 8 -14.48 -5.29 18.97
N LYS A 9 -14.64 -6.52 19.46
CA LYS A 9 -13.58 -7.29 20.13
C LYS A 9 -13.01 -8.28 19.10
N PRO A 10 -11.79 -8.04 18.57
CA PRO A 10 -11.13 -8.98 17.68
C PRO A 10 -10.90 -10.31 18.42
N SER A 11 -11.03 -11.41 17.68
CA SER A 11 -10.75 -12.74 18.21
C SER A 11 -9.26 -12.88 18.57
N LYS A 12 -8.92 -13.83 19.45
CA LYS A 12 -7.50 -14.13 19.77
C LYS A 12 -6.69 -14.40 18.50
N ALA A 13 -7.27 -15.12 17.54
CA ALA A 13 -6.65 -15.40 16.24
C ALA A 13 -6.38 -14.12 15.43
N ALA A 14 -7.33 -13.20 15.36
CA ALA A 14 -7.16 -11.92 14.67
C ALA A 14 -6.03 -11.09 15.30
N THR A 15 -5.94 -11.06 16.63
CA THR A 15 -4.86 -10.37 17.35
C THR A 15 -3.50 -11.00 17.05
N ILE A 16 -3.36 -12.33 17.17
CA ILE A 16 -2.10 -13.02 16.89
C ILE A 16 -1.66 -12.76 15.45
N TYR A 17 -2.58 -12.92 14.49
CA TYR A 17 -2.30 -12.70 13.08
C TYR A 17 -1.83 -11.27 12.81
N ALA A 18 -2.59 -10.27 13.29
CA ALA A 18 -2.24 -8.87 13.09
C ALA A 18 -0.90 -8.51 13.74
N THR A 19 -0.56 -9.09 14.89
CA THR A 19 0.74 -8.89 15.53
C THR A 19 1.87 -9.44 14.66
N VAL A 20 1.76 -10.69 14.20
CA VAL A 20 2.78 -11.29 13.33
C VAL A 20 2.91 -10.51 12.02
N ALA A 21 1.79 -10.19 11.37
CA ALA A 21 1.80 -9.42 10.13
C ALA A 21 2.38 -8.01 10.33
N GLY A 22 2.02 -7.34 11.41
CA GLY A 22 2.56 -6.02 11.77
C GLY A 22 4.07 -6.06 12.01
N LEU A 23 4.58 -7.09 12.71
CA LEU A 23 6.01 -7.28 12.93
C LEU A 23 6.76 -7.51 11.61
N VAL A 24 6.24 -8.36 10.73
CA VAL A 24 6.85 -8.62 9.40
C VAL A 24 6.88 -7.34 8.55
N VAL A 25 5.79 -6.58 8.53
CA VAL A 25 5.70 -5.32 7.77
C VAL A 25 6.72 -4.30 8.25
N TRP A 26 6.81 -4.08 9.57
CA TRP A 26 7.78 -3.13 10.12
C TRP A 26 9.22 -3.62 10.01
N PHE A 27 9.47 -4.92 10.17
CA PHE A 27 10.78 -5.49 9.89
C PHE A 27 11.21 -5.21 8.44
N ALA A 28 10.33 -5.44 7.47
CA ALA A 28 10.61 -5.18 6.05
C ALA A 28 10.91 -3.70 5.78
N LEU A 29 10.12 -2.78 6.35
CA LEU A 29 10.32 -1.34 6.22
C LEU A 29 11.64 -0.88 6.85
N ILE A 30 11.93 -1.33 8.07
CA ILE A 30 13.16 -0.99 8.80
C ILE A 30 14.38 -1.55 8.05
N LEU A 31 14.31 -2.79 7.58
CA LEU A 31 15.35 -3.41 6.77
C LEU A 31 15.59 -2.60 5.48
N GLN A 32 14.53 -2.23 4.76
CA GLN A 32 14.66 -1.43 3.54
C GLN A 32 15.30 -0.06 3.83
N VAL A 33 14.90 0.62 4.91
CA VAL A 33 15.50 1.91 5.32
C VAL A 33 16.98 1.72 5.65
N SER A 34 17.33 0.69 6.44
CA SER A 34 18.70 0.49 6.91
C SER A 34 19.69 0.16 5.80
N ILE A 35 19.23 -0.46 4.71
CA ILE A 35 20.08 -0.75 3.53
C ILE A 35 20.02 0.35 2.47
N SER A 36 18.88 0.99 2.26
CA SER A 36 18.70 1.95 1.16
C SER A 36 19.27 3.32 1.45
N ILE A 37 19.12 3.83 2.69
CA ILE A 37 19.62 5.17 3.02
C ILE A 37 21.14 5.22 2.85
N PRO A 38 21.95 4.29 3.40
CA PRO A 38 23.39 4.28 3.16
C PRO A 38 23.75 4.10 1.68
N ALA A 39 23.00 3.27 0.94
CA ALA A 39 23.24 3.06 -0.49
C ALA A 39 23.02 4.34 -1.31
N TYR A 40 21.94 5.07 -1.05
CA TYR A 40 21.69 6.36 -1.71
C TYR A 40 22.72 7.42 -1.32
N MET A 41 23.13 7.48 -0.05
CA MET A 41 24.16 8.42 0.38
C MET A 41 25.51 8.12 -0.27
N LYS A 42 25.87 6.83 -0.41
CA LYS A 42 27.06 6.41 -1.16
C LYS A 42 26.97 6.76 -2.65
N ALA A 43 25.75 6.79 -3.20
CA ALA A 43 25.50 7.25 -4.58
C ALA A 43 25.42 8.79 -4.72
N GLY A 44 25.74 9.55 -3.67
CA GLY A 44 25.84 11.01 -3.72
C GLY A 44 24.59 11.78 -3.28
N HIS A 45 23.55 11.09 -2.82
CA HIS A 45 22.38 11.78 -2.24
C HIS A 45 22.71 12.34 -0.85
N SER A 46 22.16 13.51 -0.51
CA SER A 46 22.10 13.94 0.89
C SER A 46 21.19 13.01 1.70
N LEU A 47 21.31 13.01 3.03
CA LEU A 47 20.43 12.23 3.91
C LEU A 47 18.94 12.53 3.63
N ILE A 48 18.60 13.83 3.53
CA ILE A 48 17.24 14.27 3.22
C ILE A 48 16.84 13.78 1.81
N GLY A 49 17.73 13.88 0.83
CA GLY A 49 17.50 13.38 -0.53
C GLY A 49 17.24 11.87 -0.58
N ALA A 50 17.97 11.08 0.21
CA ALA A 50 17.80 9.64 0.33
C ALA A 50 16.44 9.29 0.97
N ILE A 51 16.04 10.02 2.02
CA ILE A 51 14.73 9.85 2.66
C ILE A 51 13.61 10.17 1.67
N ILE A 52 13.69 11.30 0.97
CA ILE A 52 12.71 11.69 -0.04
C ILE A 52 12.64 10.66 -1.16
N GLN A 53 13.79 10.15 -1.63
CA GLN A 53 13.82 9.11 -2.67
C GLN A 53 13.12 7.84 -2.21
N LEU A 54 13.41 7.37 -1.00
CA LEU A 54 12.78 6.17 -0.44
C LEU A 54 11.26 6.36 -0.26
N LEU A 55 10.82 7.50 0.27
CA LEU A 55 9.39 7.81 0.44
C LEU A 55 8.66 8.08 -0.88
N SER A 56 9.38 8.27 -1.99
CA SER A 56 8.78 8.46 -3.32
C SER A 56 8.29 7.16 -3.96
N PHE A 57 8.58 6.00 -3.38
CA PHE A 57 8.04 4.72 -3.84
C PHE A 57 6.63 4.47 -3.28
N PHE A 58 5.66 4.21 -4.15
CA PHE A 58 4.31 3.82 -3.77
C PHE A 58 4.30 2.60 -2.83
N THR A 59 5.19 1.63 -3.10
CA THR A 59 5.44 0.45 -2.26
C THR A 59 5.72 0.82 -0.81
N ILE A 60 6.56 1.83 -0.56
CA ILE A 60 6.93 2.23 0.81
C ILE A 60 5.75 2.92 1.48
N GLN A 61 5.07 3.83 0.79
CA GLN A 61 3.90 4.52 1.34
C GLN A 61 2.78 3.54 1.70
N SER A 62 2.47 2.58 0.83
CA SER A 62 1.41 1.59 1.07
C SER A 62 1.78 0.61 2.21
N ASN A 63 3.04 0.18 2.30
CA ASN A 63 3.49 -0.67 3.40
C ASN A 63 3.47 0.07 4.75
N ILE A 64 3.81 1.37 4.77
CA ILE A 64 3.62 2.21 5.96
C ILE A 64 2.14 2.27 6.35
N MET A 65 1.23 2.48 5.39
CA MET A 65 -0.21 2.47 5.65
C MET A 65 -0.67 1.15 6.26
N VAL A 66 -0.22 0.01 5.72
CA VAL A 66 -0.50 -1.33 6.26
C VAL A 66 0.02 -1.46 7.69
N GLY A 67 1.28 -1.10 7.94
CA GLY A 67 1.91 -1.22 9.26
C GLY A 67 1.20 -0.35 10.30
N VAL A 68 0.93 0.92 9.98
CA VAL A 68 0.21 1.85 10.87
C VAL A 68 -1.21 1.35 11.12
N CYS A 69 -1.89 0.85 10.08
CA CYS A 69 -3.24 0.30 10.20
C CYS A 69 -3.27 -0.88 11.19
N LEU A 70 -2.44 -1.90 10.98
CA LEU A 70 -2.41 -3.09 11.83
C LEU A 70 -2.12 -2.74 13.30
N TRP A 71 -1.11 -1.91 13.56
CA TRP A 71 -0.80 -1.48 14.93
C TRP A 71 -1.90 -0.63 15.56
N THR A 72 -2.53 0.26 14.78
CA THR A 72 -3.66 1.05 15.29
C THR A 72 -4.82 0.14 15.71
N LEU A 73 -5.12 -0.91 14.92
CA LEU A 73 -6.16 -1.88 15.25
C LEU A 73 -5.82 -2.78 16.45
N LEU A 74 -4.53 -3.08 16.65
CA LEU A 74 -4.03 -3.84 17.79
C LEU A 74 -4.07 -3.02 19.09
N LEU A 75 -3.51 -1.81 19.07
CA LEU A 75 -3.34 -0.94 20.24
C LEU A 75 -4.65 -0.25 20.65
N LYS A 76 -5.57 -0.06 19.69
CA LYS A 76 -6.88 0.59 19.89
C LYS A 76 -6.78 1.90 20.68
N PRO A 77 -5.92 2.85 20.27
CA PRO A 77 -5.82 4.12 20.96
C PRO A 77 -7.18 4.84 20.91
N SER A 78 -7.56 5.51 22.00
CA SER A 78 -8.83 6.26 22.10
C SER A 78 -8.81 7.58 21.31
N ASN A 79 -8.38 7.56 20.05
CA ASN A 79 -8.18 8.74 19.22
C ASN A 79 -8.82 8.63 17.82
N VAL A 80 -8.67 9.69 17.02
CA VAL A 80 -9.19 9.78 15.64
C VAL A 80 -8.62 8.69 14.73
N LEU A 81 -7.36 8.29 14.97
CA LEU A 81 -6.64 7.32 14.15
C LEU A 81 -7.32 5.95 14.20
N TYR A 82 -7.67 5.47 15.39
CA TYR A 82 -8.42 4.21 15.54
C TYR A 82 -9.78 4.27 14.86
N ARG A 83 -10.52 5.37 15.01
CA ARG A 83 -11.82 5.56 14.32
C ARG A 83 -11.71 5.64 12.80
N PHE A 84 -10.55 6.03 12.28
CA PHE A 84 -10.27 6.07 10.85
C PHE A 84 -9.94 4.67 10.32
N PHE A 85 -8.92 4.00 10.87
CA PHE A 85 -8.46 2.69 10.39
C PHE A 85 -9.42 1.52 10.69
N SER A 86 -10.34 1.67 11.64
CA SER A 86 -11.37 0.65 11.91
C SER A 86 -12.52 0.62 10.90
N ARG A 87 -12.59 1.59 9.97
CA ARG A 87 -13.63 1.65 8.93
C ARG A 87 -13.32 0.64 7.83
N GLY A 88 -14.29 -0.20 7.49
CA GLY A 88 -14.19 -1.17 6.40
C GLY A 88 -13.84 -0.50 5.05
N TYR A 89 -14.36 0.71 4.81
CA TYR A 89 -13.96 1.52 3.65
C TYR A 89 -12.45 1.84 3.59
N VAL A 90 -11.83 2.18 4.73
CA VAL A 90 -10.39 2.50 4.79
C VAL A 90 -9.57 1.24 4.60
N LEU A 91 -9.96 0.14 5.25
CA LEU A 91 -9.31 -1.16 5.10
C LEU A 91 -9.36 -1.67 3.65
N GLY A 92 -10.50 -1.48 2.97
CA GLY A 92 -10.63 -1.80 1.54
C GLY A 92 -9.69 -0.99 0.65
N GLY A 93 -9.52 0.31 0.94
CA GLY A 93 -8.56 1.16 0.21
C GLY A 93 -7.11 0.74 0.40
N ILE A 94 -6.70 0.46 1.64
CA ILE A 94 -5.34 -0.05 1.92
C ILE A 94 -5.11 -1.41 1.24
N CYS A 95 -6.13 -2.27 1.25
CA CYS A 95 -6.10 -3.58 0.58
C CYS A 95 -5.92 -3.41 -0.94
N LEU A 96 -6.66 -2.47 -1.56
CA LEU A 96 -6.49 -2.13 -2.97
C LEU A 96 -5.04 -1.71 -3.28
N TYR A 97 -4.49 -0.79 -2.49
CA TYR A 97 -3.15 -0.25 -2.74
C TYR A 97 -2.08 -1.33 -2.63
N ILE A 98 -2.17 -2.18 -1.61
CA ILE A 98 -1.17 -3.24 -1.40
C ILE A 98 -1.31 -4.38 -2.42
N ILE A 99 -2.52 -4.67 -2.90
CA ILE A 99 -2.73 -5.59 -4.03
C ILE A 99 -2.06 -5.04 -5.30
N VAL A 100 -2.25 -3.76 -5.61
CA VAL A 100 -1.62 -3.14 -6.79
C VAL A 100 -0.10 -3.20 -6.70
N VAL A 101 0.49 -2.98 -5.52
CA VAL A 101 1.93 -3.19 -5.29
C VAL A 101 2.35 -4.61 -5.65
N GLY A 102 1.65 -5.61 -5.13
CA GLY A 102 1.96 -7.01 -5.42
C GLY A 102 1.82 -7.36 -6.89
N LEU A 103 0.77 -6.89 -7.55
CA LEU A 103 0.53 -7.16 -8.97
C LEU A 103 1.57 -6.47 -9.86
N VAL A 104 1.78 -5.16 -9.69
CA VAL A 104 2.76 -4.40 -10.49
C VAL A 104 4.15 -4.98 -10.32
N TYR A 105 4.53 -5.37 -9.10
CA TYR A 105 5.81 -6.01 -8.88
C TYR A 105 5.93 -7.34 -9.64
N ASN A 106 5.01 -8.27 -9.40
CA ASN A 106 5.12 -9.62 -9.97
C ASN A 106 4.97 -9.65 -11.50
N ILE A 107 4.19 -8.73 -12.08
CA ILE A 107 3.92 -8.70 -13.53
C ILE A 107 4.95 -7.84 -14.27
N ILE A 108 5.35 -6.70 -13.69
CA ILE A 108 6.15 -5.68 -14.39
C ILE A 108 7.59 -5.65 -13.86
N LEU A 109 7.78 -5.55 -12.54
CA LEU A 109 9.09 -5.17 -11.98
C LEU A 109 10.02 -6.35 -11.69
N ARG A 110 9.48 -7.53 -11.38
CA ARG A 110 10.24 -8.71 -10.94
C ARG A 110 11.30 -9.16 -11.94
N ASN A 111 11.07 -8.93 -13.23
CA ASN A 111 11.99 -9.28 -14.31
C ASN A 111 12.95 -8.15 -14.70
N LEU A 112 12.84 -6.98 -14.07
CA LEU A 112 13.64 -5.79 -14.38
C LEU A 112 14.70 -5.49 -13.32
N TRP A 113 14.49 -5.99 -12.09
CA TRP A 113 15.36 -5.74 -10.95
C TRP A 113 15.70 -7.06 -10.26
N HIS A 114 16.99 -7.37 -10.16
CA HIS A 114 17.49 -8.64 -9.60
C HIS A 114 18.36 -8.39 -8.37
N PRO A 115 17.76 -7.94 -7.24
CA PRO A 115 18.52 -7.70 -6.03
C PRO A 115 19.06 -9.00 -5.45
N ILE A 116 20.16 -8.90 -4.71
CA ILE A 116 20.80 -10.01 -3.99
C ILE A 116 20.91 -9.69 -2.49
N GLY A 117 21.15 -10.71 -1.67
CA GLY A 117 21.32 -10.57 -0.23
C GLY A 117 20.14 -9.88 0.46
N LEU A 118 20.41 -8.92 1.35
CA LEU A 118 19.38 -8.22 2.12
C LEU A 118 18.42 -7.39 1.24
N PHE A 119 18.87 -6.86 0.10
CA PHE A 119 17.99 -6.17 -0.84
C PHE A 119 16.93 -7.11 -1.41
N LYS A 120 17.29 -8.37 -1.71
CA LYS A 120 16.33 -9.37 -2.19
C LYS A 120 15.29 -9.70 -1.14
N LEU A 121 15.74 -9.88 0.10
CA LEU A 121 14.85 -10.15 1.22
C LEU A 121 13.86 -9.00 1.43
N ALA A 122 14.33 -7.76 1.48
CA ALA A 122 13.48 -6.59 1.65
C ALA A 122 12.48 -6.43 0.48
N ASP A 123 12.95 -6.66 -0.75
CA ASP A 123 12.14 -6.58 -1.96
C ASP A 123 10.98 -7.58 -1.96
N GLU A 124 11.24 -8.86 -1.64
CA GLU A 124 10.19 -9.89 -1.54
C GLU A 124 9.23 -9.64 -0.38
N LEU A 125 9.75 -9.16 0.77
CA LEU A 125 8.90 -8.86 1.91
C LEU A 125 7.92 -7.73 1.58
N LEU A 126 8.40 -6.64 0.99
CA LEU A 126 7.59 -5.46 0.68
C LEU A 126 6.61 -5.68 -0.48
N HIS A 127 6.95 -6.50 -1.46
CA HIS A 127 6.18 -6.66 -2.68
C HIS A 127 5.42 -8.00 -2.80
N SER A 128 5.74 -9.01 -2.00
CA SER A 128 5.06 -10.32 -2.07
C SER A 128 4.45 -10.69 -0.72
N VAL A 129 5.25 -10.71 0.34
CA VAL A 129 4.81 -11.21 1.66
C VAL A 129 3.83 -10.26 2.34
N ASN A 130 4.17 -8.97 2.47
CA ASN A 130 3.30 -7.99 3.12
C ASN A 130 1.96 -7.80 2.40
N PRO A 131 1.90 -7.71 1.05
CA PRO A 131 0.63 -7.75 0.33
C PRO A 131 -0.22 -8.98 0.66
N LEU A 132 0.37 -10.17 0.64
CA LEU A 132 -0.37 -11.40 0.94
C LEU A 132 -0.89 -11.41 2.38
N LEU A 133 -0.05 -11.02 3.35
CA LEU A 133 -0.43 -10.95 4.76
C LEU A 133 -1.61 -9.98 4.98
N PHE A 134 -1.56 -8.81 4.37
CA PHE A 134 -2.63 -7.83 4.55
C PHE A 134 -3.93 -8.24 3.83
N VAL A 135 -3.83 -8.84 2.65
CA VAL A 135 -5.02 -9.37 1.93
C VAL A 135 -5.69 -10.47 2.75
N ILE A 136 -4.92 -11.40 3.31
CA ILE A 136 -5.45 -12.44 4.21
C ILE A 136 -6.09 -11.81 5.45
N TYR A 137 -5.43 -10.82 6.07
CA TYR A 137 -6.00 -10.11 7.21
C TYR A 137 -7.35 -9.47 6.86
N TRP A 138 -7.41 -8.79 5.72
CA TRP A 138 -8.59 -8.10 5.23
C TRP A 138 -9.73 -9.07 4.90
N LEU A 139 -9.44 -10.22 4.30
CA LEU A 139 -10.46 -11.22 3.96
C LEU A 139 -11.03 -11.92 5.19
N ILE A 140 -10.18 -12.29 6.16
CA ILE A 140 -10.56 -13.19 7.25
C ILE A 140 -11.01 -12.42 8.51
N PHE A 141 -10.35 -11.31 8.84
CA PHE A 141 -10.51 -10.66 10.14
C PHE A 141 -11.14 -9.27 10.07
N ALA A 142 -10.98 -8.54 8.96
CA ALA A 142 -11.51 -7.19 8.85
C ALA A 142 -13.05 -7.19 8.84
N ARG A 143 -13.63 -6.19 9.50
CA ARG A 143 -15.07 -5.97 9.49
C ARG A 143 -15.50 -5.47 8.11
N GLN A 144 -16.31 -6.27 7.42
CA GLN A 144 -16.86 -5.90 6.12
C GLN A 144 -18.01 -4.89 6.28
N GLU A 145 -17.95 -3.80 5.52
CA GLU A 145 -18.99 -2.78 5.45
C GLU A 145 -19.76 -2.86 4.13
N LYS A 146 -21.02 -2.42 4.09
CA LYS A 146 -21.74 -2.29 2.81
C LYS A 146 -21.18 -1.08 2.07
N LEU A 147 -20.23 -1.32 1.17
CA LEU A 147 -19.64 -0.27 0.36
C LEU A 147 -20.51 0.06 -0.87
N LYS A 148 -20.73 1.35 -1.10
CA LYS A 148 -21.34 1.88 -2.33
C LYS A 148 -20.32 1.80 -3.46
N TRP A 149 -20.77 1.53 -4.69
CA TRP A 149 -19.87 1.45 -5.84
C TRP A 149 -19.07 2.73 -6.06
N ALA A 150 -19.69 3.90 -5.88
CA ALA A 150 -19.03 5.21 -5.97
C ALA A 150 -17.85 5.39 -4.98
N GLN A 151 -17.76 4.57 -3.92
CA GLN A 151 -16.63 4.63 -3.00
C GLN A 151 -15.32 4.12 -3.64
N SER A 152 -15.36 3.30 -4.71
CA SER A 152 -14.14 2.93 -5.42
C SER A 152 -13.46 4.14 -6.06
N LEU A 153 -14.23 5.13 -6.52
CA LEU A 153 -13.71 6.38 -7.07
C LEU A 153 -12.95 7.17 -6.01
N ASN A 154 -13.41 7.15 -4.76
CA ASN A 154 -12.74 7.86 -3.69
C ASN A 154 -11.39 7.23 -3.31
N TRP A 155 -11.19 5.93 -3.54
CA TRP A 155 -9.88 5.29 -3.39
C TRP A 155 -8.87 5.75 -4.46
N LEU A 156 -9.31 6.37 -5.55
CA LEU A 156 -8.40 6.89 -6.58
C LEU A 156 -7.67 8.17 -6.17
N TRP A 157 -8.13 8.87 -5.14
CA TRP A 157 -7.47 10.11 -4.69
C TRP A 157 -6.02 9.88 -4.29
N PHE A 158 -5.74 8.80 -3.56
CA PHE A 158 -4.37 8.50 -3.15
C PHE A 158 -3.42 8.23 -4.32
N PRO A 159 -3.70 7.28 -5.25
CA PRO A 159 -2.84 7.06 -6.41
C PRO A 159 -2.80 8.27 -7.36
N PHE A 160 -3.86 9.06 -7.46
CA PHE A 160 -3.85 10.31 -8.22
C PHE A 160 -2.88 11.34 -7.63
N LEU A 161 -2.97 11.60 -6.32
CA LEU A 161 -2.05 12.52 -5.64
C LEU A 161 -0.60 12.02 -5.70
N TYR A 162 -0.40 10.71 -5.58
CA TYR A 162 0.89 10.07 -5.79
C TYR A 162 1.44 10.36 -7.19
N LEU A 163 0.65 10.12 -8.24
CA LEU A 163 1.04 10.38 -9.62
C LEU A 163 1.42 11.85 -9.82
N VAL A 164 0.58 12.79 -9.37
CA VAL A 164 0.85 14.23 -9.46
C VAL A 164 2.18 14.59 -8.78
N TYR A 165 2.38 14.12 -7.55
CA TYR A 165 3.63 14.32 -6.81
C TYR A 165 4.83 13.77 -7.59
N THR A 166 4.72 12.55 -8.10
CA THR A 166 5.84 11.89 -8.80
C THR A 166 6.19 12.58 -10.11
N LEU A 167 5.21 13.08 -10.86
CA LEU A 167 5.47 13.84 -12.09
C LEU A 167 6.13 15.18 -11.79
N ILE A 168 5.62 15.94 -10.82
CA ILE A 168 6.22 17.23 -10.41
C ILE A 168 7.66 17.00 -9.93
N ARG A 169 7.88 16.03 -9.05
CA ARG A 169 9.22 15.70 -8.57
C ARG A 169 10.12 15.28 -9.72
N GLY A 170 9.64 14.44 -10.62
CA GLY A 170 10.40 13.94 -11.76
C GLY A 170 10.84 15.05 -12.71
N VAL A 171 10.02 16.09 -12.92
CA VAL A 171 10.42 17.30 -13.65
C VAL A 171 11.60 18.01 -12.98
N ILE A 172 11.54 18.13 -11.64
CA ILE A 172 12.55 18.88 -10.86
C ILE A 172 13.86 18.10 -10.73
N THR A 173 13.78 16.81 -10.45
CA THR A 173 14.96 15.99 -10.07
C THR A 173 15.43 15.04 -11.15
N GLN A 174 14.63 14.84 -12.22
CA GLN A 174 14.85 13.80 -13.24
C GLN A 174 14.87 12.37 -12.67
N LEU A 175 14.39 12.17 -11.45
CA LEU A 175 14.33 10.88 -10.77
C LEU A 175 12.89 10.40 -10.64
N TYR A 176 12.58 9.33 -11.36
CA TYR A 176 11.29 8.63 -11.29
C TYR A 176 11.46 7.31 -10.52
N PRO A 177 10.54 6.96 -9.61
CA PRO A 177 10.63 5.74 -8.81
C PRO A 177 10.38 4.47 -9.62
N TYR A 178 9.74 4.56 -10.79
CA TYR A 178 9.41 3.39 -11.60
C TYR A 178 9.68 3.64 -13.09
N PRO A 179 10.11 2.61 -13.84
CA PRO A 179 10.42 2.75 -15.26
C PRO A 179 9.19 3.09 -16.11
N PHE A 180 8.00 2.63 -15.72
CA PHE A 180 6.76 2.89 -16.45
C PHE A 180 6.21 4.32 -16.29
N ILE A 181 6.81 5.16 -15.45
CA ILE A 181 6.49 6.59 -15.34
C ILE A 181 7.70 7.49 -15.61
N ASP A 182 8.80 6.91 -16.11
CA ASP A 182 10.05 7.63 -16.35
C ASP A 182 9.92 8.51 -17.60
N ALA A 183 9.73 9.82 -17.40
CA ALA A 183 9.53 10.76 -18.50
C ALA A 183 10.77 10.97 -19.36
N VAL A 184 11.95 10.76 -18.77
CA VAL A 184 13.24 10.90 -19.47
C VAL A 184 13.35 9.82 -20.55
N LYS A 185 12.84 8.62 -20.27
CA LYS A 185 12.90 7.48 -21.19
C LYS A 185 11.69 7.36 -22.10
N LEU A 186 10.50 7.67 -21.59
CA LEU A 186 9.24 7.36 -22.26
C LEU A 186 8.56 8.58 -22.91
N GLY A 187 8.88 9.78 -22.45
CA GLY A 187 8.11 10.99 -22.76
C GLY A 187 6.69 10.98 -22.16
N TYR A 188 6.05 12.16 -22.13
CA TYR A 188 4.76 12.34 -21.45
C TYR A 188 3.58 11.60 -22.11
N GLY A 189 3.62 11.41 -23.44
CA GLY A 189 2.56 10.68 -24.16
C GLY A 189 2.42 9.23 -23.66
N GLN A 190 3.54 8.50 -23.55
CA GLN A 190 3.53 7.13 -23.06
C GLN A 190 3.22 7.08 -21.55
N ILE A 191 3.67 8.06 -20.76
CA ILE A 191 3.29 8.16 -19.34
C ILE A 191 1.77 8.30 -19.18
N CYS A 192 1.12 9.13 -20.00
CA CYS A 192 -0.34 9.27 -19.97
C CYS A 192 -1.02 7.92 -20.22
N ILE A 193 -0.57 7.16 -21.22
CA ILE A 193 -1.10 5.82 -21.50
C ILE A 193 -0.88 4.88 -20.31
N ASN A 194 0.33 4.81 -19.76
CA ASN A 194 0.65 3.94 -18.63
C ASN A 194 -0.18 4.31 -17.38
N SER A 195 -0.38 5.61 -17.14
CA SER A 195 -1.19 6.12 -16.04
C SER A 195 -2.67 5.76 -16.20
N LEU A 196 -3.20 5.82 -17.44
CA LEU A 196 -4.57 5.40 -17.76
C LEU A 196 -4.75 3.89 -17.55
N VAL A 197 -3.77 3.07 -17.96
CA VAL A 197 -3.81 1.62 -17.70
C VAL A 197 -3.84 1.33 -16.20
N LEU A 198 -2.97 1.97 -15.42
CA LEU A 198 -2.99 1.81 -13.96
C LEU A 198 -4.29 2.30 -13.34
N LEU A 199 -4.85 3.42 -13.81
CA LEU A 199 -6.16 3.91 -13.36
C LEU A 199 -7.26 2.86 -13.57
N VAL A 200 -7.29 2.22 -14.74
CA VAL A 200 -8.23 1.13 -15.04
C VAL A 200 -8.02 -0.05 -14.09
N VAL A 201 -6.76 -0.43 -13.84
CA VAL A 201 -6.43 -1.50 -12.87
C VAL A 201 -6.97 -1.17 -11.47
N PHE A 202 -6.73 0.05 -10.97
CA PHE A 202 -7.26 0.49 -9.68
C PHE A 202 -8.79 0.46 -9.64
N LEU A 203 -9.46 0.91 -10.70
CA LEU A 203 -10.92 0.90 -10.80
C LEU A 203 -11.47 -0.53 -10.78
N VAL A 204 -10.96 -1.42 -11.63
CA VAL A 204 -11.41 -2.82 -11.73
C VAL A 204 -11.22 -3.52 -10.40
N LEU A 205 -10.03 -3.44 -9.80
CA LEU A 205 -9.74 -4.06 -8.51
C LEU A 205 -10.59 -3.44 -7.38
N GLY A 206 -10.79 -2.12 -7.38
CA GLY A 206 -11.66 -1.45 -6.42
C GLY A 206 -13.10 -1.95 -6.49
N LEU A 207 -13.65 -2.10 -7.69
CA LEU A 207 -14.97 -2.70 -7.90
C LEU A 207 -15.01 -4.17 -7.44
N LEU A 208 -13.99 -4.97 -7.76
CA LEU A 208 -13.89 -6.36 -7.31
C LEU A 208 -13.87 -6.48 -5.78
N LEU A 209 -13.12 -5.62 -5.08
CA LEU A 209 -13.11 -5.61 -3.61
C LEU A 209 -14.49 -5.24 -3.04
N ILE A 210 -15.18 -4.25 -3.63
CA ILE A 210 -16.55 -3.92 -3.23
C ILE A 210 -17.50 -5.12 -3.46
N LEU A 211 -17.35 -5.84 -4.57
CA LEU A 211 -18.13 -7.06 -4.83
C LEU A 211 -17.86 -8.12 -3.75
N ILE A 212 -16.59 -8.37 -3.42
CA ILE A 212 -16.19 -9.32 -2.36
C ILE A 212 -16.81 -8.94 -1.01
N THR A 213 -16.74 -7.66 -0.60
CA THR A 213 -17.33 -7.21 0.67
C THR A 213 -18.84 -7.45 0.74
N ARG A 214 -19.55 -7.26 -0.39
CA ARG A 214 -21.00 -7.51 -0.48
C ARG A 214 -21.35 -8.98 -0.40
N VAL A 215 -20.57 -9.85 -1.05
CA VAL A 215 -20.77 -11.31 -1.00
C VAL A 215 -20.50 -11.84 0.41
N LEU A 216 -19.38 -11.44 1.03
CA LEU A 216 -19.03 -11.87 2.39
C LEU A 216 -20.09 -11.45 3.41
N LYS A 217 -20.62 -10.22 3.30
CA LYS A 217 -21.69 -9.77 4.21
C LYS A 217 -23.02 -10.50 4.00
N ARG A 218 -23.30 -11.04 2.81
CA ARG A 218 -24.52 -11.83 2.60
C ARG A 218 -24.49 -13.14 3.40
N ASN A 219 -23.29 -13.62 3.73
CA ASN A 219 -23.07 -14.93 4.37
C ASN A 219 -22.83 -14.83 5.89
N THR A 220 -22.95 -13.65 6.49
CA THR A 220 -22.78 -13.37 7.93
C THR A 220 -23.98 -12.63 8.50
#